data_AF-A0A3A5BE06-F1
#
_entry.id   AF-A0A3A5BE06-F1
#
_cell.length_a   1.000
_cell.length_b   1.000
_cell.length_c   1.000
_cell.angle_alpha   90.00
_cell.angle_beta   90.00
_cell.angle_gamma   90.00
#
_symmetry.space_group_name_H-M   'P 1'
#
loop_
_entity.id
_entity.type
_entity.pdbx_description
1 polymer ?
#
loop_
_entity_poly.entity_id
_entity_poly.type
_entity_poly.pdbx_seq_one_letter_code
_entity_poly.pdbx_strand_id
1 'polypeptide(L)'
;MSSEEERDWGCAVGTIKDDPELCRMCRKALEELDRALDGTPQELTQEVDIAEDAVTNLRDRLIQRFRGAADPSDAAEIKNVLDHVNTAVSLLAGVIYPSGGIQRSLVEEARKLLRDSSGPCAEKSK
;
A
#
# COMPACT_ATOMS: atom_id res chain seq x y z
N MET A 1 2.73 11.67 26.59
CA MET A 1 3.63 11.87 25.44
C MET A 1 4.20 10.51 25.12
N SER A 2 3.45 9.74 24.33
CA SER A 2 3.87 8.39 23.93
C SER A 2 4.96 8.55 22.89
N SER A 3 6.14 8.03 23.22
CA SER A 3 7.23 7.88 22.28
C SER A 3 6.76 6.96 21.17
N GLU A 4 6.43 7.51 20.00
CA GLU A 4 6.30 6.75 18.77
C GLU A 4 7.67 6.14 18.51
N GLU A 5 7.83 4.86 18.86
CA GLU A 5 8.96 4.05 18.43
C GLU A 5 9.03 4.17 16.91
N GLU A 6 10.01 4.93 16.41
CA GLU A 6 10.45 4.93 15.03
C GLU A 6 10.93 3.52 14.68
N ARG A 7 9.98 2.66 14.35
CA ARG A 7 10.25 1.33 13.81
C ARG A 7 11.07 1.54 12.52
N ASP A 8 12.27 0.98 12.49
CA ASP A 8 13.18 1.04 11.34
C ASP A 8 12.67 0.13 10.21
N TRP A 9 11.68 0.64 9.46
CA TRP A 9 11.11 -0.01 8.28
C TRP A 9 11.94 0.40 7.05
N GLY A 10 12.92 -0.42 6.68
CA GLY A 10 13.66 -0.24 5.43
C GLY A 10 12.89 -0.82 4.25
N CYS A 11 12.71 -0.06 3.16
CA CYS A 11 12.16 -0.61 1.90
C CYS A 11 13.23 -1.46 1.20
N ALA A 12 12.94 -2.73 0.94
CA ALA A 12 13.91 -3.69 0.41
C ALA A 12 13.83 -3.88 -1.11
N VAL A 13 12.78 -3.42 -1.79
CA VAL A 13 12.60 -3.66 -3.23
C VAL A 13 13.06 -2.47 -4.07
N GLY A 14 14.15 -2.72 -4.81
CA GLY A 14 14.56 -1.98 -6.02
C GLY A 14 14.32 -0.47 -5.95
N THR A 15 13.67 0.04 -6.99
CA THR A 15 13.41 1.47 -7.23
C THR A 15 12.67 2.21 -6.11
N ILE A 16 11.96 1.52 -5.21
CA ILE A 16 11.29 2.14 -4.05
C ILE A 16 12.32 2.53 -2.98
N LYS A 17 13.39 1.75 -2.84
CA LYS A 17 14.46 2.04 -1.87
C LYS A 17 15.15 3.37 -2.16
N ASP A 18 15.25 3.73 -3.43
CA ASP A 18 15.93 4.94 -3.89
C ASP A 18 15.03 6.20 -3.84
N ASP A 19 13.74 6.06 -3.50
CA ASP A 19 12.81 7.16 -3.29
C ASP A 19 12.21 7.09 -1.86
N PRO A 20 12.77 7.87 -0.91
CA PRO A 20 12.29 7.90 0.48
C PRO A 20 10.82 8.29 0.62
N GLU A 21 10.29 9.09 -0.33
CA GLU A 21 8.89 9.50 -0.33
C GLU A 21 7.98 8.33 -0.71
N LEU A 22 8.33 7.58 -1.76
CA LEU A 22 7.61 6.35 -2.14
C LEU A 22 7.62 5.33 -1.00
N CYS A 23 8.76 5.17 -0.33
CA CYS A 23 8.85 4.28 0.83
C CYS A 23 7.91 4.71 1.97
N ARG A 24 7.86 6.01 2.29
CA ARG A 24 6.93 6.56 3.29
C ARG A 24 5.46 6.36 2.88
N MET A 25 5.13 6.57 1.61
CA MET A 25 3.76 6.40 1.10
C MET A 25 3.33 4.93 1.14
N CYS A 26 4.23 4.01 0.78
CA CYS A 26 3.97 2.58 0.89
C CYS A 26 3.72 2.16 2.34
N ARG A 27 4.52 2.66 3.28
CA ARG A 27 4.33 2.42 4.71
C ARG A 27 2.98 2.93 5.19
N LYS A 28 2.65 4.18 4.86
CA LYS A 28 1.35 4.76 5.21
C LYS A 28 0.21 3.89 4.68
N ALA A 29 0.26 3.48 3.41
CA ALA A 29 -0.76 2.63 2.82
C ALA A 29 -0.91 1.27 3.55
N LEU A 30 0.20 0.65 3.96
CA LEU A 30 0.16 -0.57 4.78
C LEU A 30 -0.43 -0.33 6.18
N GLU A 31 -0.09 0.80 6.83
CA GLU A 31 -0.63 1.17 8.14
C GLU A 31 -2.13 1.47 8.12
N GLU A 32 -2.63 2.12 7.06
CA GLU A 32 -4.08 2.34 6.89
C GLU A 32 -4.80 1.01 6.63
N LEU A 33 -4.21 0.10 5.83
CA LEU A 33 -4.76 -1.24 5.61
C LEU A 33 -4.78 -2.08 6.89
N ASP A 34 -3.75 -1.99 7.72
CA ASP A 34 -3.70 -2.62 9.03
C ASP A 34 -4.81 -2.08 9.95
N ARG A 35 -4.98 -0.75 10.00
CA ARG A 35 -6.07 -0.11 10.76
C ARG A 35 -7.45 -0.53 10.29
N ALA A 36 -7.67 -0.62 8.98
CA ALA A 36 -8.92 -1.11 8.43
C ALA A 36 -9.21 -2.56 8.87
N LEU A 37 -8.21 -3.42 8.95
CA LEU A 37 -8.39 -4.81 9.41
C LEU A 37 -8.71 -4.90 10.91
N ASP A 38 -8.12 -4.02 11.72
CA ASP A 38 -8.33 -3.98 13.17
C ASP A 38 -9.65 -3.28 13.57
N GLY A 39 -10.22 -2.46 12.68
CA GLY A 39 -11.46 -1.73 12.90
C GLY A 39 -12.71 -2.61 13.06
N THR A 40 -13.72 -2.10 13.77
CA THR A 40 -15.02 -2.78 13.88
C THR A 40 -15.78 -2.78 12.54
N PRO A 41 -16.77 -3.67 12.31
CA PRO A 41 -17.54 -3.65 11.06
C PRO A 41 -18.20 -2.30 10.75
N GLN A 42 -18.52 -1.51 11.77
CA GLN A 42 -19.13 -0.18 11.64
C GLN A 42 -18.11 0.89 11.18
N GLU A 43 -16.85 0.77 11.59
CA GLU A 43 -15.75 1.67 11.22
C GLU A 43 -15.12 1.27 9.89
N LEU A 44 -15.27 0.00 9.51
CA LEU A 44 -14.58 -0.60 8.37
C LEU A 44 -14.80 0.14 7.04
N THR A 45 -15.98 0.69 6.77
CA THR A 45 -16.20 1.49 5.55
C THR A 45 -15.30 2.72 5.52
N GLN A 46 -15.27 3.48 6.61
CA GLN A 46 -14.46 4.70 6.71
C GLN A 46 -12.96 4.37 6.67
N GLU A 47 -12.53 3.34 7.38
CA GLU A 47 -11.11 2.94 7.37
C GLU A 47 -10.68 2.39 6.00
N VAL A 48 -11.58 1.70 5.28
CA VAL A 48 -11.33 1.26 3.90
C VAL A 48 -11.22 2.45 2.94
N ASP A 49 -12.05 3.49 3.08
CA ASP A 49 -11.92 4.72 2.28
C ASP A 49 -10.56 5.38 2.50
N ILE A 50 -10.11 5.48 3.76
CA ILE A 50 -8.80 6.05 4.11
C ILE A 50 -7.66 5.21 3.53
N ALA A 51 -7.76 3.88 3.61
CA ALA A 51 -6.79 2.98 3.02
C ALA A 51 -6.76 3.07 1.49
N GLU A 52 -7.92 3.15 0.83
CA GLU A 52 -8.04 3.34 -0.61
C GLU A 52 -7.36 4.63 -1.06
N ASP A 53 -7.60 5.74 -0.35
CA ASP A 53 -6.94 7.02 -0.61
C ASP A 53 -5.41 6.91 -0.47
N ALA A 54 -4.91 6.23 0.56
CA ALA A 54 -3.46 6.06 0.75
C ALA A 54 -2.82 5.23 -0.37
N VAL A 55 -3.45 4.13 -0.79
CA VAL A 55 -2.99 3.26 -1.88
C VAL A 55 -3.09 3.99 -3.23
N THR A 56 -4.16 4.76 -3.45
CA THR A 56 -4.36 5.58 -4.66
C THR A 56 -3.27 6.65 -4.79
N ASN A 57 -2.94 7.34 -3.70
CA ASN A 57 -1.85 8.31 -3.70
C ASN A 57 -0.50 7.65 -4.05
N LEU A 58 -0.22 6.46 -3.50
CA LEU A 58 0.98 5.70 -3.83
C LEU A 58 1.02 5.35 -5.33
N ARG A 59 -0.09 4.86 -5.90
CA ARG A 59 -0.23 4.58 -7.33
C ARG A 59 0.12 5.81 -8.16
N ASP A 60 -0.48 6.96 -7.82
CA ASP A 60 -0.32 8.18 -8.61
C ASP A 60 1.14 8.66 -8.59
N ARG A 61 1.84 8.51 -7.46
CA ARG A 61 3.28 8.78 -7.35
C ARG A 61 4.12 7.82 -8.19
N LEU A 62 3.81 6.53 -8.17
CA LEU A 62 4.48 5.52 -8.99
C LEU A 62 4.26 5.77 -10.49
N ILE A 63 3.07 6.21 -10.92
CA ILE A 63 2.79 6.61 -12.31
C ILE A 63 3.68 7.77 -12.73
N GLN A 64 3.86 8.77 -11.85
CA GLN A 64 4.76 9.89 -12.14
C GLN A 64 6.20 9.40 -12.31
N ARG A 65 6.68 8.52 -11.42
CA ARG A 65 8.04 7.96 -11.49
C ARG A 65 8.23 7.12 -12.75
N PHE A 66 7.25 6.30 -13.13
CA PHE A 66 7.26 5.50 -14.35
C PHE A 66 7.36 6.38 -15.61
N ARG A 67 6.56 7.45 -15.69
CA ARG A 67 6.60 8.40 -16.81
C ARG A 67 7.93 9.17 -16.90
N GLY A 68 8.62 9.35 -15.78
CA GLY A 68 9.92 10.00 -15.71
C GLY A 68 11.13 9.05 -15.82
N ALA A 69 10.92 7.74 -15.97
CA ALA A 69 12.01 6.77 -16.04
C ALA A 69 12.73 6.87 -17.39
N ALA A 70 14.03 7.17 -17.35
CA ALA A 70 14.88 7.20 -18.54
C ALA A 70 15.44 5.80 -18.88
N ASP A 71 15.60 4.94 -17.88
CA ASP A 71 16.08 3.57 -18.02
C ASP A 71 14.89 2.59 -18.19
N PRO A 72 14.86 1.76 -19.26
CA PRO A 72 13.85 0.73 -19.44
C PRO A 72 13.78 -0.31 -18.31
N SER A 73 14.90 -0.59 -17.64
CA SER A 73 14.96 -1.52 -16.52
C SER A 73 14.20 -0.96 -15.32
N ASP A 74 14.47 0.31 -14.96
CA ASP A 74 13.73 1.02 -13.91
C ASP A 74 12.23 1.07 -14.24
N ALA A 75 11.89 1.35 -15.50
CA ALA A 75 10.49 1.39 -15.93
C ALA A 75 9.80 0.04 -15.77
N ALA A 76 10.48 -1.07 -16.09
CA ALA A 76 9.94 -2.42 -15.92
C ALA A 76 9.71 -2.76 -14.44
N GLU A 77 10.64 -2.40 -13.54
CA GLU A 77 10.47 -2.59 -12.09
C GLU A 77 9.29 -1.78 -11.54
N ILE A 78 9.22 -0.49 -11.86
CA ILE A 78 8.12 0.39 -11.41
C ILE A 78 6.78 -0.13 -11.94
N LYS A 79 6.73 -0.62 -13.18
CA LYS A 79 5.53 -1.21 -13.75
C LYS A 79 5.05 -2.41 -12.95
N ASN A 80 5.96 -3.31 -12.55
CA ASN A 80 5.61 -4.46 -11.73
C ASN A 80 4.98 -4.04 -10.40
N VAL A 81 5.56 -3.03 -9.73
CA VAL A 81 4.97 -2.48 -8.49
C VAL A 81 3.60 -1.84 -8.77
N LEU A 82 3.48 -1.05 -9.84
CA LEU A 82 2.22 -0.43 -10.25
C LEU A 82 1.11 -1.44 -10.49
N ASP A 83 1.41 -2.58 -11.11
CA ASP A 83 0.43 -3.63 -11.37
C ASP A 83 -0.14 -4.18 -10.05
N HIS A 84 0.71 -4.43 -9.04
CA HIS A 84 0.25 -4.85 -7.70
C HIS A 84 -0.57 -3.78 -6.99
N VAL A 85 -0.13 -2.52 -7.02
CA VAL A 85 -0.86 -1.40 -6.40
C VAL A 85 -2.22 -1.19 -7.08
N ASN A 86 -2.29 -1.30 -8.40
CA ASN A 86 -3.55 -1.23 -9.15
C ASN A 86 -4.52 -2.36 -8.75
N THR A 87 -4.02 -3.58 -8.60
CA THR A 87 -4.82 -4.69 -8.10
C THR A 87 -5.32 -4.42 -6.68
N ALA A 88 -4.49 -3.88 -5.79
CA ALA A 88 -4.89 -3.51 -4.44
C ALA A 88 -6.02 -2.46 -4.42
N VAL A 89 -5.92 -1.39 -5.23
CA VAL A 89 -7.01 -0.40 -5.37
C VAL A 89 -8.31 -1.06 -5.84
N SER A 90 -8.21 -1.98 -6.80
CA SER A 90 -9.39 -2.67 -7.36
C SER A 90 -10.07 -3.57 -6.33
N LEU A 91 -9.30 -4.21 -5.45
CA LEU A 91 -9.81 -5.00 -4.32
C LEU A 91 -10.54 -4.11 -3.31
N LEU A 92 -9.97 -2.96 -2.95
CA LEU A 92 -10.57 -2.02 -2.00
C LEU A 92 -11.88 -1.42 -2.54
N ALA A 93 -11.92 -1.03 -3.81
CA ALA A 93 -13.16 -0.59 -4.45
C ALA A 93 -14.25 -1.69 -4.46
N GLY A 94 -13.85 -2.97 -4.46
CA GLY A 94 -14.75 -4.11 -4.33
C GLY A 94 -15.33 -4.33 -2.93
N VAL A 95 -14.71 -3.77 -1.89
CA VAL A 95 -15.14 -3.90 -0.48
C VAL A 95 -16.43 -3.13 -0.20
N ILE A 96 -16.67 -2.02 -0.91
CA ILE A 96 -17.77 -1.06 -0.66
C ILE A 96 -19.03 -1.42 -1.46
N TYR A 97 -19.08 -2.56 -2.16
CA TYR A 97 -20.27 -2.91 -2.92
C TYR A 97 -21.47 -3.23 -1.99
N PRO A 98 -22.59 -2.49 -2.11
CA PRO A 98 -23.68 -2.49 -1.13
C PRO A 98 -24.49 -3.80 -1.05
N SER A 99 -24.22 -4.76 -1.93
CA SER A 99 -25.06 -5.95 -2.11
C SER A 99 -24.66 -7.16 -1.25
N GLY A 100 -23.43 -7.19 -0.70
CA GLY A 100 -22.84 -8.39 -0.08
C GLY A 100 -22.34 -8.24 1.36
N GLY A 101 -22.38 -7.02 1.92
CA GLY A 101 -21.68 -6.71 3.16
C GLY A 101 -20.17 -6.55 2.95
N ILE A 102 -19.49 -5.98 3.95
CA ILE A 102 -18.09 -5.60 3.83
C ILE A 102 -17.19 -6.85 3.85
N GLN A 103 -16.39 -7.04 2.79
CA GLN A 103 -15.52 -8.22 2.63
C GLN A 103 -14.10 -7.94 3.14
N ARG A 104 -13.85 -8.17 4.44
CA ARG A 104 -12.51 -8.03 5.05
C ARG A 104 -11.40 -8.78 4.32
N SER A 105 -11.72 -9.94 3.73
CA SER A 105 -10.76 -10.74 2.97
C SER A 105 -10.14 -9.99 1.79
N LEU A 106 -10.87 -9.06 1.16
CA LEU A 106 -10.34 -8.23 0.07
C LEU A 106 -9.32 -7.21 0.59
N VAL A 107 -9.52 -6.68 1.80
CA VAL A 107 -8.57 -5.77 2.46
C VAL A 107 -7.30 -6.54 2.85
N GLU A 108 -7.44 -7.77 3.35
CA GLU A 108 -6.30 -8.66 3.65
C GLU A 108 -5.48 -8.98 2.40
N GLU A 109 -6.16 -9.27 1.29
CA GLU A 109 -5.52 -9.55 0.00
C GLU A 109 -4.82 -8.31 -0.58
N ALA A 110 -5.45 -7.14 -0.50
CA ALA A 110 -4.85 -5.87 -0.90
C ALA A 110 -3.57 -5.58 -0.10
N ARG A 111 -3.63 -5.77 1.23
CA ARG A 111 -2.46 -5.64 2.11
C ARG A 111 -1.35 -6.61 1.76
N LYS A 112 -1.68 -7.88 1.50
CA LYS A 112 -0.71 -8.90 1.12
C LYS A 112 0.00 -8.53 -0.19
N LEU A 113 -0.76 -8.15 -1.22
CA LEU A 113 -0.21 -7.73 -2.51
C LEU A 113 0.72 -6.53 -2.37
N LEU A 114 0.32 -5.54 -1.57
CA LEU A 114 1.15 -4.36 -1.35
C LEU A 114 2.48 -4.74 -0.67
N ARG A 115 2.42 -5.56 0.38
CA ARG A 115 3.60 -6.06 1.09
C ARG A 115 4.52 -6.90 0.18
N ASP A 116 3.96 -7.75 -0.66
CA ASP A 116 4.75 -8.58 -1.60
C ASP A 116 5.43 -7.71 -2.67
N SER A 117 4.76 -6.64 -3.13
CA SER A 117 5.28 -5.73 -4.17
C SER A 117 6.35 -4.75 -3.68
N SER A 118 6.27 -4.30 -2.43
CA SER A 118 7.27 -3.42 -1.81
C SER A 118 8.44 -4.21 -1.20
N GLY A 119 8.34 -5.54 -1.23
CA GLY A 119 9.09 -6.46 -0.39
C GLY A 119 8.93 -6.11 1.09
N PRO A 120 9.83 -6.56 1.97
CA PRO A 120 9.75 -6.20 3.38
C PRO A 120 10.03 -4.71 3.54
N CYS A 121 9.02 -3.87 3.38
CA CYS A 121 8.64 -2.94 4.44
C CYS A 121 8.14 -3.80 5.61
N ALA A 122 8.98 -4.71 6.11
CA ALA A 122 8.67 -5.58 7.22
C ALA A 122 9.57 -5.12 8.35
N GLU A 123 8.96 -5.02 9.52
CA GLU A 123 9.60 -4.83 10.80
C GLU A 123 10.89 -5.66 10.85
N LYS A 124 12.05 -5.02 10.98
CA LYS A 124 13.25 -5.75 11.37
C LYS A 124 13.02 -6.20 12.80
N SER A 125 12.58 -7.44 13.01
CA SER A 125 12.67 -8.06 14.32
C SER A 125 14.14 -8.05 14.75
N LYS A 126 14.43 -7.33 15.83
CA LYS A 126 15.72 -7.35 16.52
C LYS A 126 16.07 -8.76 16.98
#